data_AF-A0A6P7GHE4-F1
#
_entry.id   AF-A0A6P7GHE4-F1
#
_cell.length_a   1.000
_cell.length_b   1.000
_cell.length_c   1.000
_cell.angle_alpha   90.00
_cell.angle_beta   90.00
_cell.angle_gamma   90.00
#
_symmetry.space_group_name_H-M   'P 1'
#
loop_
_entity.id
_entity.type
_entity.pdbx_description
1 polymer ?
#
loop_
_entity_poly.entity_id
_entity_poly.type
_entity_poly.pdbx_seq_one_letter_code
_entity_poly.pdbx_strand_id
1 'polypeptide(L)'
;MKMCMEKDKGKVKIYVLLFCRYLKRSRKSHLIERDDIIRWRCRYLTSIKEYRSQGKPIYYLDETWVNEGHTKEKVWVDTDIKNRRQAFTEGLSTGLKNPSGKGKRLIVLHIGSELSFVNEGLLLFEGRNTEDYHEEMNASVFENWFSNILQKLPKNAVIVMDNAAYHSRKLEKIPTTSSKKKDMQEWLKIKNIPFNLEMVRSELLHLIRLNKNEYKMYVTDGMAKTNGQIVLRLPPYHCELNPIEKTWAQVKNEVALKNTFKLKEVENLLLQALDK
;
A
#
# COMPACT_ATOMS: atom_id res chain seq x y z
N MET A 1 -21.58 0.02 21.01
CA MET A 1 -21.20 0.31 22.41
C MET A 1 -22.24 -0.27 23.34
N LYS A 2 -21.83 -1.11 24.29
CA LYS A 2 -22.46 -1.03 25.62
C LYS A 2 -21.74 0.07 26.38
N MET A 3 -22.53 0.92 27.02
CA MET A 3 -22.18 2.22 27.63
C MET A 3 -21.47 2.06 28.97
N CYS A 4 -20.56 2.98 29.29
CA CYS A 4 -20.38 3.43 30.66
C CYS A 4 -21.02 4.82 30.78
N MET A 5 -21.87 5.00 31.77
CA MET A 5 -22.50 6.27 32.08
C MET A 5 -21.66 7.00 33.12
N GLU A 6 -21.36 8.26 32.85
CA GLU A 6 -20.98 9.22 33.88
C GLU A 6 -22.06 10.31 33.87
N LYS A 7 -22.74 10.47 35.01
CA LYS A 7 -23.74 11.53 35.20
C LYS A 7 -23.00 12.80 35.57
N ASP A 8 -23.07 13.83 34.73
CA ASP A 8 -23.05 15.19 35.25
C ASP A 8 -23.90 16.16 34.40
N LYS A 9 -24.87 16.79 35.07
CA LYS A 9 -25.54 18.06 34.72
C LYS A 9 -26.14 18.24 33.32
N GLY A 10 -27.05 17.33 32.95
CA GLY A 10 -28.30 17.74 32.27
C GLY A 10 -28.25 18.23 30.82
N LYS A 11 -27.19 17.97 30.04
CA LYS A 11 -27.18 18.23 28.59
C LYS A 11 -26.58 17.04 27.82
N VAL A 12 -27.43 16.34 27.06
CA VAL A 12 -27.02 15.23 26.17
C VAL A 12 -26.37 15.84 24.92
N LYS A 13 -25.05 15.66 24.75
CA LYS A 13 -24.37 15.81 23.47
C LYS A 13 -24.02 14.43 22.92
N ILE A 14 -24.55 14.12 21.74
CA ILE A 14 -24.26 12.89 21.00
C ILE A 14 -22.92 13.09 20.27
N TYR A 15 -21.87 12.39 20.72
CA TYR A 15 -20.67 12.20 19.90
C TYR A 15 -20.67 10.74 19.42
N VAL A 16 -20.86 10.57 18.11
CA VAL A 16 -20.76 9.27 17.43
C VAL A 16 -19.28 8.91 17.32
N LEU A 17 -18.78 8.08 18.23
CA LEU A 17 -17.48 7.41 18.09
C LEU A 17 -17.71 5.92 17.81
N LEU A 18 -17.38 5.52 16.58
CA LEU A 18 -17.42 4.15 16.08
C LEU A 18 -16.32 3.25 16.71
N PHE A 19 -16.60 1.96 16.68
CA PHE A 19 -16.02 0.85 17.45
C PHE A 19 -14.70 0.26 16.91
N CYS A 20 -13.93 -0.37 17.81
CA CYS A 20 -12.58 -0.97 17.73
C CYS A 20 -12.32 -2.03 16.63
N ARG A 21 -11.03 -2.32 16.30
CA ARG A 21 -10.57 -3.60 15.68
C ARG A 21 -9.12 -4.03 16.05
N TYR A 22 -8.90 -5.35 15.94
CA TYR A 22 -7.73 -6.19 16.25
C TYR A 22 -6.41 -5.73 15.62
N LEU A 23 -5.33 -5.62 16.41
CA LEU A 23 -4.00 -5.17 15.95
C LEU A 23 -2.93 -6.23 16.23
N LYS A 24 -2.16 -6.61 15.19
CA LYS A 24 -0.89 -7.33 15.33
C LYS A 24 0.17 -6.35 15.87
N ARG A 25 1.09 -6.78 16.74
CA ARG A 25 2.18 -5.93 17.28
C ARG A 25 2.98 -5.30 16.12
N SER A 26 2.72 -4.02 15.83
CA SER A 26 3.58 -3.18 15.01
C SER A 26 4.55 -2.41 15.92
N ARG A 27 5.71 -2.01 15.39
CA ARG A 27 6.57 -1.00 16.04
C ARG A 27 5.77 0.30 16.10
N LYS A 28 5.01 0.49 17.18
CA LYS A 28 4.23 1.71 17.44
C LYS A 28 5.19 2.90 17.52
N SER A 29 5.39 3.59 16.40
CA SER A 29 6.02 4.92 16.34
C SER A 29 5.03 6.05 16.66
N HIS A 30 3.79 5.73 17.03
CA HIS A 30 2.70 6.68 17.32
C HIS A 30 3.03 7.70 18.42
N LEU A 31 4.11 7.51 19.18
CA LEU A 31 4.42 8.35 20.33
C LEU A 31 5.21 9.62 19.98
N ILE A 32 5.79 9.74 18.78
CA ILE A 32 6.37 11.01 18.28
C ILE A 32 6.27 11.03 16.75
N GLU A 33 5.09 11.32 16.19
CA GLU A 33 4.99 11.67 14.77
C GLU A 33 5.74 12.99 14.54
N ARG A 34 6.61 13.05 13.53
CA ARG A 34 7.26 14.29 13.14
C ARG A 34 6.22 15.27 12.57
N ASP A 35 6.39 16.57 12.83
CA ASP A 35 5.48 17.61 12.34
C ASP A 35 5.22 17.56 10.83
N ASP A 36 6.21 17.18 10.02
CA ASP A 36 6.03 17.06 8.57
C ASP A 36 5.08 15.92 8.18
N ILE A 37 5.08 14.81 8.93
CA ILE A 37 4.16 13.69 8.75
C ILE A 37 2.75 14.08 9.21
N ILE A 38 2.63 14.77 10.36
CA ILE A 38 1.35 15.29 10.86
C ILE A 38 0.71 16.23 9.83
N ARG A 39 1.48 17.20 9.31
CA ARG A 39 1.00 18.12 8.27
C ARG A 39 0.62 17.39 6.98
N TRP A 40 1.35 16.34 6.60
CA TRP A 40 0.97 15.52 5.45
C TRP A 40 -0.35 14.80 5.70
N ARG A 41 -0.52 14.16 6.87
CA ARG A 41 -1.76 13.49 7.24
C ARG A 41 -2.96 14.44 7.24
N CYS A 42 -2.82 15.64 7.82
CA CYS A 42 -3.87 16.66 7.77
C CYS A 42 -4.23 17.05 6.32
N ARG A 43 -3.23 17.25 5.45
CA ARG A 43 -3.47 17.54 4.02
C ARG A 43 -4.17 16.39 3.32
N TYR A 44 -3.70 15.16 3.50
CA TYR A 44 -4.33 13.97 2.93
C TYR A 44 -5.79 13.85 3.34
N LEU A 45 -6.09 13.97 4.64
CA LEU A 45 -7.46 13.89 5.17
C LEU A 45 -8.35 15.01 4.64
N THR A 46 -7.80 16.21 4.44
CA THR A 46 -8.52 17.33 3.84
C THR A 46 -8.82 17.06 2.37
N SER A 47 -7.81 16.68 1.58
CA SER A 47 -7.95 16.41 0.15
C SER A 47 -8.91 15.25 -0.11
N ILE A 48 -8.82 14.15 0.63
CA ILE A 48 -9.73 13.01 0.40
C ILE A 48 -11.18 13.35 0.77
N LYS A 49 -11.39 14.19 1.81
CA LYS A 49 -12.73 14.69 2.18
C LYS A 49 -13.29 15.58 1.08
N GLU A 50 -12.47 16.48 0.54
CA GLU A 50 -12.84 17.36 -0.56
C GLU A 50 -13.21 16.57 -1.82
N TYR A 51 -12.38 15.60 -2.22
CA TYR A 51 -12.67 14.77 -3.40
C TYR A 51 -13.97 13.96 -3.25
N ARG A 52 -14.23 13.43 -2.04
CA ARG A 52 -15.53 12.79 -1.74
C ARG A 52 -16.69 13.77 -1.85
N SER A 53 -16.55 15.00 -1.36
CA SER A 53 -17.60 16.03 -1.46
C SER A 53 -17.88 16.46 -2.90
N GLN A 54 -16.87 16.37 -3.78
CA GLN A 54 -17.00 16.62 -5.22
C GLN A 54 -17.55 15.42 -6.00
N GLY A 55 -17.84 14.29 -5.34
CA GLY A 55 -18.30 13.07 -5.99
C GLY A 55 -17.26 12.43 -6.89
N LYS A 56 -15.96 12.70 -6.69
CA LYS A 56 -14.89 12.08 -7.49
C LYS A 56 -14.80 10.59 -7.18
N PRO A 57 -14.74 9.70 -8.20
CA PRO A 57 -14.45 8.29 -7.99
C PRO A 57 -13.08 8.11 -7.33
N ILE A 58 -13.00 7.34 -6.25
CA ILE A 58 -11.75 7.07 -5.53
C ILE A 58 -11.41 5.60 -5.64
N TYR A 59 -10.21 5.34 -6.12
CA TYR A 59 -9.62 4.02 -6.25
C TYR A 59 -8.42 3.91 -5.34
N TYR A 60 -8.28 2.76 -4.70
CA TYR A 60 -7.21 2.43 -3.78
C TYR A 60 -6.43 1.28 -4.37
N LEU A 61 -5.13 1.45 -4.49
CA LEU A 61 -4.22 0.36 -4.90
C LEU A 61 -3.24 0.08 -3.77
N ASP A 62 -2.80 -1.17 -3.72
CA ASP A 62 -1.79 -1.64 -2.79
C ASP A 62 -1.34 -3.05 -3.18
N GLU A 63 -0.16 -3.41 -2.71
CA GLU A 63 0.44 -4.74 -2.85
C GLU A 63 0.26 -5.55 -1.57
N THR A 64 -0.05 -6.84 -1.70
CA THR A 64 0.04 -7.82 -0.60
C THR A 64 0.75 -9.09 -1.07
N TRP A 65 1.16 -9.92 -0.12
CA TRP A 65 1.64 -11.26 -0.39
C TRP A 65 0.79 -12.33 0.31
N VAL A 66 0.70 -13.49 -0.33
CA VAL A 66 0.13 -14.72 0.23
C VAL A 66 1.16 -15.82 0.09
N ASN A 67 1.45 -16.54 1.17
CA ASN A 67 2.45 -17.59 1.16
C ASN A 67 1.80 -18.97 0.95
N GLU A 68 2.54 -19.92 0.39
CA GLU A 68 2.13 -21.31 0.25
C GLU A 68 1.69 -21.90 1.60
N GLY A 69 2.47 -21.65 2.66
CA GLY A 69 2.16 -22.06 4.03
C GLY A 69 1.23 -21.12 4.80
N HIS A 70 0.46 -20.24 4.14
CA HIS A 70 -0.39 -19.27 4.83
C HIS A 70 -1.52 -19.94 5.62
N THR A 71 -1.46 -19.84 6.95
CA THR A 71 -2.42 -20.45 7.89
C THR A 71 -2.96 -19.42 8.86
N LYS A 72 -4.06 -19.76 9.55
CA LYS A 72 -4.52 -18.99 10.71
C LYS A 72 -3.51 -19.10 11.86
N GLU A 73 -3.30 -18.00 12.58
CA GLU A 73 -2.46 -17.99 13.79
C GLU A 73 -3.02 -18.87 14.93
N LYS A 74 -4.32 -19.20 14.89
CA LYS A 74 -5.01 -20.07 15.85
C LYS A 74 -5.82 -21.13 15.10
N VAL A 75 -5.57 -22.39 15.43
CA VAL A 75 -6.31 -23.55 14.92
C VAL A 75 -6.71 -24.38 16.13
N TRP A 76 -7.91 -24.98 16.11
CA TRP A 76 -8.30 -25.96 17.11
C TRP A 76 -7.46 -27.23 16.89
N VAL A 77 -6.66 -27.58 17.89
CA VAL A 77 -5.88 -28.81 17.90
C VAL A 77 -6.56 -29.74 18.89
N ASP A 78 -6.91 -30.93 18.41
CA ASP A 78 -7.38 -32.00 19.27
C ASP A 78 -6.23 -32.43 20.19
N THR A 79 -6.42 -32.31 21.50
CA THR A 79 -5.42 -32.66 22.53
C THR A 79 -5.48 -34.13 22.94
N ASP A 80 -6.53 -34.83 22.57
CA ASP A 80 -6.80 -36.21 23.01
C ASP A 80 -6.13 -37.22 22.05
N ILE A 81 -5.95 -36.85 20.78
CA ILE A 81 -5.24 -37.64 19.78
C ILE A 81 -3.72 -37.41 19.89
N LYS A 82 -2.98 -38.38 20.44
CA LYS A 82 -1.53 -38.23 20.69
C LYS A 82 -0.64 -38.53 19.50
N ASN A 83 -1.11 -39.30 18.51
CA ASN A 83 -0.34 -39.62 17.31
C ASN A 83 -1.22 -40.07 16.14
N ARG A 84 -0.63 -40.04 14.93
CA ARG A 84 -1.31 -40.39 13.66
C ARG A 84 -1.88 -41.82 13.64
N ARG A 85 -1.26 -42.74 14.37
CA ARG A 85 -1.68 -44.16 14.42
C ARG A 85 -2.98 -44.30 15.20
N GLN A 86 -3.08 -43.64 16.35
CA GLN A 86 -4.30 -43.57 17.16
C GLN A 86 -5.46 -42.93 16.39
N ALA A 87 -5.21 -41.80 15.71
CA ALA A 87 -6.23 -41.15 14.88
C ALA A 87 -6.77 -42.08 13.79
N PHE A 88 -5.88 -42.80 13.10
CA PHE A 88 -6.27 -43.74 12.04
C PHE A 88 -7.10 -44.92 12.57
N THR A 89 -6.73 -45.47 13.72
CA THR A 89 -7.49 -46.56 14.38
C THR A 89 -8.87 -46.12 14.84
N GLU A 90 -9.03 -44.85 15.24
CA GLU A 90 -10.31 -44.26 15.65
C GLU A 90 -11.11 -43.67 14.47
N GLY A 91 -10.63 -43.81 13.23
CA GLY A 91 -11.29 -43.27 12.02
C GLY A 91 -11.20 -41.75 11.86
N LEU A 92 -10.33 -41.09 12.61
CA LEU A 92 -10.14 -39.64 12.64
C LEU A 92 -8.96 -39.21 11.74
N SER A 93 -9.13 -38.11 11.01
CA SER A 93 -8.03 -37.50 10.25
C SER A 93 -7.30 -36.46 11.12
N THR A 94 -5.96 -36.47 11.13
CA THR A 94 -5.15 -35.50 11.91
C THR A 94 -5.04 -34.11 11.27
N GLY A 95 -5.87 -33.80 10.27
CA GLY A 95 -5.76 -32.58 9.48
C GLY A 95 -4.45 -32.51 8.68
N LEU A 96 -4.30 -31.48 7.86
CA LEU A 96 -3.05 -31.23 7.15
C LEU A 96 -1.99 -30.77 8.14
N LYS A 97 -0.79 -31.37 8.08
CA LYS A 97 0.34 -30.93 8.88
C LYS A 97 0.74 -29.53 8.41
N ASN A 98 0.77 -28.56 9.34
CA ASN A 98 1.27 -27.23 9.02
C ASN A 98 2.70 -27.34 8.45
N PRO A 99 3.01 -26.65 7.34
CA PRO A 99 4.35 -26.69 6.77
C PRO A 99 5.36 -26.07 7.74
N SER A 100 6.60 -26.59 7.74
CA SER A 100 7.68 -26.13 8.63
C SER A 100 8.26 -24.76 8.23
N GLY A 101 7.82 -24.19 7.10
CA GLY A 101 8.23 -22.88 6.61
C GLY A 101 7.11 -22.18 5.84
N LYS A 102 7.34 -20.92 5.45
CA LYS A 102 6.35 -20.12 4.69
C LYS A 102 6.14 -20.64 3.26
N GLY A 103 7.12 -21.34 2.68
CA GLY A 103 7.09 -21.79 1.29
C GLY A 103 7.18 -20.62 0.31
N LYS A 104 6.82 -20.86 -0.96
CA LYS A 104 6.82 -19.84 -2.01
C LYS A 104 5.78 -18.75 -1.71
N ARG A 105 5.97 -17.54 -2.28
CA ARG A 105 5.05 -16.40 -2.10
C ARG A 105 4.37 -16.05 -3.42
N LEU A 106 3.10 -15.70 -3.38
CA LEU A 106 2.40 -14.98 -4.44
C LEU A 106 2.37 -13.50 -4.06
N ILE A 107 2.81 -12.63 -4.96
CA ILE A 107 2.71 -11.19 -4.83
C ILE A 107 1.51 -10.73 -5.66
N VAL A 108 0.65 -9.94 -5.03
CA VAL A 108 -0.63 -9.52 -5.54
C VAL A 108 -0.67 -8.00 -5.51
N LEU A 109 -0.81 -7.37 -6.67
CA LEU A 109 -1.13 -5.96 -6.81
C LEU A 109 -2.53 -5.85 -7.39
N HIS A 110 -3.38 -5.03 -6.78
CA HIS A 110 -4.70 -4.73 -7.32
C HIS A 110 -5.12 -3.31 -6.97
N ILE A 111 -6.04 -2.80 -7.77
CA ILE A 111 -6.75 -1.55 -7.55
C ILE A 111 -8.27 -1.78 -7.46
N GLY A 112 -8.93 -1.13 -6.51
CA GLY A 112 -10.38 -1.23 -6.31
C GLY A 112 -11.00 0.05 -5.77
N SER A 113 -12.31 0.19 -5.95
CA SER A 113 -13.11 1.29 -5.41
C SER A 113 -13.96 0.80 -4.23
N GLU A 114 -14.89 1.62 -3.77
CA GLU A 114 -15.90 1.20 -2.78
C GLU A 114 -16.88 0.13 -3.31
N LEU A 115 -17.00 0.00 -4.64
CA LEU A 115 -17.94 -0.93 -5.28
C LEU A 115 -17.29 -2.30 -5.51
N SER A 116 -16.16 -2.30 -6.18
CA SER A 116 -15.45 -3.52 -6.55
C SER A 116 -14.01 -3.24 -6.94
N PHE A 117 -13.25 -4.32 -7.06
CA PHE A 117 -12.01 -4.34 -7.82
C PHE A 117 -12.24 -3.96 -9.29
N VAL A 118 -11.25 -3.32 -9.90
CA VAL A 118 -11.28 -2.96 -11.32
C VAL A 118 -11.07 -4.22 -12.15
N ASN A 119 -11.94 -4.46 -13.15
CA ASN A 119 -11.79 -5.62 -14.02
C ASN A 119 -10.41 -5.61 -14.71
N GLU A 120 -9.76 -6.77 -14.77
CA GLU A 120 -8.38 -6.92 -15.24
C GLU A 120 -7.38 -5.99 -14.52
N GLY A 121 -7.69 -5.64 -13.27
CA GLY A 121 -6.84 -4.81 -12.42
C GLY A 121 -5.78 -5.60 -11.66
N LEU A 122 -5.90 -6.92 -11.65
CA LEU A 122 -5.02 -7.84 -10.94
C LEU A 122 -3.69 -8.00 -11.65
N LEU A 123 -2.60 -7.77 -10.93
CA LEU A 123 -1.26 -8.22 -11.30
C LEU A 123 -0.79 -9.24 -10.25
N LEU A 124 -0.50 -10.46 -10.72
CA LEU A 124 -0.15 -11.60 -9.88
C LEU A 124 1.15 -12.23 -10.38
N PHE A 125 2.11 -12.45 -9.48
CA PHE A 125 3.36 -13.14 -9.80
C PHE A 125 3.88 -13.96 -8.63
N GLU A 126 4.55 -15.07 -8.94
CA GLU A 126 5.25 -15.89 -7.97
C GLU A 126 6.58 -15.24 -7.60
N GLY A 127 6.81 -15.05 -6.31
CA GLY A 127 8.10 -14.59 -5.80
C GLY A 127 9.13 -15.70 -5.76
N ARG A 128 10.28 -15.46 -6.38
CA ARG A 128 11.48 -16.28 -6.35
C ARG A 128 12.14 -16.17 -4.98
N ASN A 129 12.78 -17.24 -4.54
CA ASN A 129 13.52 -17.32 -3.27
C ASN A 129 14.85 -16.52 -3.31
N THR A 130 14.85 -15.29 -3.82
CA THR A 130 15.94 -14.35 -3.60
C THR A 130 15.60 -13.49 -2.39
N GLU A 131 16.59 -13.27 -1.51
CA GLU A 131 16.44 -12.48 -0.28
C GLU A 131 16.04 -11.02 -0.55
N ASP A 132 16.17 -10.57 -1.79
CA ASP A 132 15.84 -9.21 -2.22
C ASP A 132 14.47 -9.13 -2.92
N TYR A 133 13.48 -8.66 -2.16
CA TYR A 133 12.12 -8.39 -2.66
C TYR A 133 12.09 -7.31 -3.76
N HIS A 134 13.18 -6.53 -3.94
CA HIS A 134 13.24 -5.41 -4.87
C HIS A 134 13.52 -5.77 -6.33
N GLU A 135 13.84 -7.02 -6.65
CA GLU A 135 14.12 -7.42 -8.04
C GLU A 135 12.84 -7.67 -8.86
N GLU A 136 11.72 -8.01 -8.22
CA GLU A 136 10.50 -8.49 -8.91
C GLU A 136 9.49 -7.37 -9.17
N MET A 137 9.15 -6.58 -8.14
CA MET A 137 8.35 -5.37 -8.29
C MET A 137 9.27 -4.17 -8.48
N ASN A 138 9.46 -3.75 -9.74
CA ASN A 138 10.25 -2.58 -10.08
C ASN A 138 9.39 -1.51 -10.76
N ALA A 139 9.97 -0.32 -10.94
CA ALA A 139 9.26 0.83 -11.52
C ALA A 139 8.72 0.54 -12.92
N SER A 140 9.42 -0.23 -13.76
CA SER A 140 8.97 -0.55 -15.12
C SER A 140 7.73 -1.45 -15.11
N VAL A 141 7.75 -2.52 -14.30
CA VAL A 141 6.60 -3.41 -14.14
C VAL A 141 5.39 -2.63 -13.61
N PHE A 142 5.59 -1.83 -12.56
CA PHE A 142 4.52 -1.03 -11.99
C PHE A 142 3.97 0.00 -12.99
N GLU A 143 4.83 0.74 -13.69
CA GLU A 143 4.41 1.75 -14.67
C GLU A 143 3.65 1.13 -15.85
N ASN A 144 4.08 -0.04 -16.34
CA ASN A 144 3.36 -0.77 -17.39
C ASN A 144 1.98 -1.24 -16.93
N TRP A 145 1.87 -1.76 -15.71
CA TRP A 145 0.57 -2.09 -15.14
C TRP A 145 -0.29 -0.83 -14.95
N PHE A 146 0.30 0.22 -14.37
CA PHE A 146 -0.38 1.47 -14.07
C PHE A 146 -0.93 2.12 -15.34
N SER A 147 -0.17 2.16 -16.43
CA SER A 147 -0.65 2.72 -17.71
C SER A 147 -1.91 2.03 -18.23
N ASN A 148 -1.99 0.70 -18.11
CA ASN A 148 -3.17 -0.08 -18.48
C ASN A 148 -4.35 0.20 -17.54
N ILE A 149 -4.10 0.36 -16.24
CA ILE A 149 -5.13 0.73 -15.26
C ILE A 149 -5.71 2.10 -15.56
N LEU A 150 -4.88 3.10 -15.87
CA LEU A 150 -5.36 4.46 -16.13
C LEU A 150 -6.37 4.51 -17.28
N GLN A 151 -6.24 3.64 -18.28
CA GLN A 151 -7.19 3.55 -19.40
C GLN A 151 -8.56 2.99 -18.98
N LYS A 152 -8.61 2.21 -17.90
CA LYS A 152 -9.82 1.56 -17.36
C LYS A 152 -10.56 2.42 -16.34
N LEU A 153 -9.92 3.47 -15.82
CA LEU A 153 -10.50 4.36 -14.82
C LEU A 153 -11.18 5.57 -15.48
N PRO A 154 -12.29 6.08 -14.90
CA PRO A 154 -12.92 7.29 -15.41
C PRO A 154 -12.00 8.50 -15.30
N LYS A 155 -12.22 9.50 -16.15
CA LYS A 155 -11.62 10.83 -15.96
C LYS A 155 -12.01 11.40 -14.60
N ASN A 156 -11.16 12.27 -14.05
CA ASN A 156 -11.28 12.87 -12.72
C ASN A 156 -11.21 11.89 -11.53
N ALA A 157 -10.91 10.60 -11.77
CA ALA A 157 -10.69 9.64 -10.70
C ALA A 157 -9.47 10.02 -9.84
N VAL A 158 -9.57 9.71 -8.55
CA VAL A 158 -8.48 9.85 -7.59
C VAL A 158 -7.93 8.47 -7.28
N ILE A 159 -6.63 8.29 -7.46
CA ILE A 159 -5.92 7.05 -7.23
C ILE A 159 -5.07 7.21 -5.97
N VAL A 160 -5.40 6.44 -4.95
CA VAL A 160 -4.71 6.43 -3.67
C VAL A 160 -3.67 5.32 -3.66
N MET A 161 -2.42 5.66 -3.35
CA MET A 161 -1.29 4.74 -3.24
C MET A 161 -0.27 5.21 -2.20
N ASP A 162 0.67 4.35 -1.84
CA ASP A 162 1.73 4.68 -0.89
C ASP A 162 2.92 5.45 -1.55
N ASN A 163 4.07 5.49 -0.88
CA ASN A 163 5.28 6.15 -1.39
C ASN A 163 6.43 5.17 -1.64
N ALA A 164 6.17 3.89 -1.93
CA ALA A 164 7.24 2.96 -2.25
C ALA A 164 8.11 3.51 -3.40
N ALA A 165 9.39 3.14 -3.39
CA ALA A 165 10.39 3.72 -4.28
C ALA A 165 10.01 3.54 -5.77
N TYR A 166 9.41 2.40 -6.13
CA TYR A 166 8.98 2.10 -7.49
C TYR A 166 7.72 2.89 -7.92
N HIS A 167 6.83 3.31 -7.00
CA HIS A 167 5.75 4.26 -7.32
C HIS A 167 6.22 5.71 -7.41
N SER A 168 7.38 6.00 -6.81
CA SER A 168 7.91 7.35 -6.56
C SER A 168 9.14 7.66 -7.41
N ARG A 169 9.27 6.99 -8.57
CA ARG A 169 10.31 7.32 -9.53
C ARG A 169 10.09 8.75 -10.03
N LYS A 170 11.09 9.60 -9.82
CA LYS A 170 11.04 10.98 -10.29
C LYS A 170 11.14 10.99 -11.81
N LEU A 171 10.34 11.84 -12.45
CA LEU A 171 10.40 12.03 -13.90
C LEU A 171 11.76 12.59 -14.31
N GLU A 172 12.31 13.49 -13.49
CA GLU A 172 13.63 14.06 -13.71
C GLU A 172 14.53 13.94 -12.49
N LYS A 173 15.83 13.88 -12.76
CA LYS A 173 16.86 13.87 -11.72
C LYS A 173 17.19 15.30 -11.32
N ILE A 174 16.60 15.74 -10.21
CA ILE A 174 16.93 17.02 -9.58
C ILE A 174 18.26 16.87 -8.80
N PRO A 175 19.24 17.77 -9.01
CA PRO A 175 20.50 17.72 -8.28
C PRO A 175 20.31 17.81 -6.75
N THR A 176 21.17 17.13 -6.01
CA THR A 176 21.15 17.03 -4.54
C THR A 176 22.47 17.55 -3.94
N THR A 177 22.62 17.48 -2.61
CA THR A 177 23.88 17.82 -1.92
C THR A 177 25.09 17.04 -2.46
N SER A 178 24.89 15.81 -2.95
CA SER A 178 25.94 14.98 -3.52
C SER A 178 26.25 15.24 -5.00
N SER A 179 25.39 15.97 -5.73
CA SER A 179 25.59 16.27 -7.17
C SER A 179 26.79 17.17 -7.44
N LYS A 180 27.48 17.00 -8.57
CA LYS A 180 28.64 17.83 -8.91
C LYS A 180 28.20 19.28 -9.23
N LYS A 181 29.11 20.25 -9.08
CA LYS A 181 28.86 21.67 -9.42
C LYS A 181 28.37 21.80 -10.87
N LYS A 182 29.02 21.08 -11.80
CA LYS A 182 28.65 21.05 -13.21
C LYS A 182 27.20 20.59 -13.43
N ASP A 183 26.78 19.50 -12.80
CA ASP A 183 25.40 18.97 -12.91
C ASP A 183 24.36 19.98 -12.37
N MET A 184 24.70 20.72 -11.31
CA MET A 184 23.83 21.78 -10.77
C MET A 184 23.67 22.94 -11.76
N GLN A 185 24.78 23.39 -12.34
CA GLN A 185 24.79 24.46 -13.35
C GLN A 185 24.04 24.05 -14.62
N GLU A 186 24.24 22.81 -15.08
CA GLU A 186 23.53 22.25 -16.23
C GLU A 186 22.02 22.16 -15.99
N TRP A 187 21.60 21.68 -14.82
CA TRP A 187 20.17 21.65 -14.47
C TRP A 187 19.57 23.05 -14.43
N LEU A 188 20.22 24.03 -13.77
CA LEU A 188 19.75 25.42 -13.73
C LEU A 188 19.66 26.03 -15.13
N LYS A 189 20.64 25.75 -16.00
CA LYS A 189 20.64 26.18 -17.41
C LYS A 189 19.47 25.58 -18.19
N ILE A 190 19.25 24.26 -18.09
CA ILE A 190 18.14 23.55 -18.76
C ILE A 190 16.78 24.08 -18.29
N LYS A 191 16.67 24.44 -17.00
CA LYS A 191 15.45 25.02 -16.42
C LYS A 191 15.30 26.52 -16.65
N ASN A 192 16.26 27.15 -17.32
CA ASN A 192 16.30 28.58 -17.56
C ASN A 192 16.23 29.41 -16.25
N ILE A 193 16.86 28.92 -15.19
CA ILE A 193 16.97 29.61 -13.89
C ILE A 193 18.28 30.40 -13.89
N PRO A 194 18.25 31.73 -13.68
CA PRO A 194 19.46 32.55 -13.65
C PRO A 194 20.44 32.12 -12.56
N PHE A 195 21.72 32.00 -12.91
CA PHE A 195 22.81 31.74 -11.97
C PHE A 195 24.13 32.29 -12.51
N ASN A 196 25.11 32.48 -11.64
CA ASN A 196 26.48 32.88 -12.00
C ASN A 196 27.42 31.65 -11.98
N LEU A 197 28.31 31.53 -12.98
CA LEU A 197 29.27 30.43 -13.11
C LEU A 197 30.26 30.34 -11.92
N GLU A 198 30.54 31.47 -11.28
CA GLU A 198 31.44 31.54 -10.12
C GLU A 198 30.78 31.06 -8.82
N MET A 199 29.44 30.95 -8.77
CA MET A 199 28.72 30.54 -7.57
C MET A 199 29.25 29.21 -7.01
N VAL A 200 29.40 29.15 -5.70
CA VAL A 200 29.81 27.93 -5.02
C VAL A 200 28.65 26.93 -4.97
N ARG A 201 28.97 25.65 -4.68
CA ARG A 201 27.96 24.57 -4.66
C ARG A 201 26.79 24.85 -3.72
N SER A 202 27.02 25.50 -2.59
CA SER A 202 25.97 25.83 -1.62
C SER A 202 24.97 26.84 -2.18
N GLU A 203 25.43 27.85 -2.90
CA GLU A 203 24.58 28.88 -3.50
C GLU A 203 23.76 28.30 -4.67
N LEU A 204 24.38 27.50 -5.55
CA LEU A 204 23.66 26.78 -6.61
C LEU A 204 22.61 25.84 -6.03
N LEU A 205 22.95 25.10 -4.97
CA LEU A 205 22.00 24.23 -4.28
C LEU A 205 20.85 25.02 -3.62
N HIS A 206 21.11 26.24 -3.13
CA HIS A 206 20.06 27.12 -2.62
C HIS A 206 19.07 27.51 -3.72
N LEU A 207 19.55 27.95 -4.89
CA LEU A 207 18.69 28.23 -6.05
C LEU A 207 17.86 27.01 -6.46
N ILE A 208 18.48 25.83 -6.51
CA ILE A 208 17.78 24.58 -6.80
C ILE A 208 16.71 24.30 -5.74
N ARG A 209 16.98 24.53 -4.45
CA ARG A 209 16.00 24.31 -3.38
C ARG A 209 14.78 25.23 -3.47
N LEU A 210 14.96 26.47 -3.93
CA LEU A 210 13.87 27.42 -4.15
C LEU A 210 12.97 26.98 -5.31
N ASN A 211 13.55 26.42 -6.38
CA ASN A 211 12.82 26.11 -7.62
C ASN A 211 12.41 24.64 -7.77
N LYS A 212 13.02 23.70 -7.03
CA LYS A 212 12.85 22.24 -7.22
C LYS A 212 11.41 21.75 -7.12
N ASN A 213 10.54 22.46 -6.39
CA ASN A 213 9.19 21.98 -6.12
C ASN A 213 8.34 21.97 -7.40
N GLU A 214 8.59 22.90 -8.34
CA GLU A 214 7.91 22.95 -9.64
C GLU A 214 8.24 21.75 -10.51
N TYR A 215 9.44 21.19 -10.33
CA TYR A 215 9.94 20.07 -11.12
C TYR A 215 9.88 18.73 -10.37
N LYS A 216 9.35 18.73 -9.14
CA LYS A 216 9.19 17.52 -8.32
C LYS A 216 7.93 16.78 -8.77
N MET A 217 8.01 16.15 -9.94
CA MET A 217 6.94 15.30 -10.46
C MET A 217 7.40 13.84 -10.52
N TYR A 218 6.54 12.94 -10.05
CA TYR A 218 6.72 11.50 -10.25
C TYR A 218 6.17 11.08 -11.60
N VAL A 219 6.73 10.03 -12.19
CA VAL A 219 6.30 9.51 -13.49
C VAL A 219 4.82 9.12 -13.45
N THR A 220 4.42 8.43 -12.40
CA THR A 220 3.03 8.01 -12.14
C THR A 220 2.07 9.20 -12.03
N ASP A 221 2.47 10.27 -11.33
CA ASP A 221 1.68 11.50 -11.24
C ASP A 221 1.49 12.14 -12.64
N GLY A 222 2.54 12.14 -13.46
CA GLY A 222 2.48 12.61 -14.85
C GLY A 222 1.58 11.76 -15.74
N MET A 223 1.68 10.43 -15.63
CA MET A 223 0.83 9.49 -16.37
C MET A 223 -0.65 9.67 -16.02
N ALA A 224 -0.97 9.77 -14.73
CA ALA A 224 -2.34 9.99 -14.27
C ALA A 224 -2.87 11.35 -14.76
N LYS A 225 -2.07 12.41 -14.66
CA LYS A 225 -2.46 13.75 -15.13
C LYS A 225 -2.79 13.76 -16.62
N THR A 226 -1.98 13.10 -17.46
CA THR A 226 -2.23 12.98 -18.91
C THR A 226 -3.55 12.25 -19.21
N ASN A 227 -3.95 11.30 -18.36
CA ASN A 227 -5.24 10.60 -18.45
C ASN A 227 -6.39 11.34 -17.73
N GLY A 228 -6.16 12.56 -17.25
CA GLY A 228 -7.17 13.37 -16.55
C GLY A 228 -7.50 12.87 -15.15
N GLN A 229 -6.59 12.16 -14.50
CA GLN A 229 -6.74 11.56 -13.17
C GLN A 229 -5.77 12.19 -12.16
N ILE A 230 -5.99 11.92 -10.88
CA ILE A 230 -5.24 12.52 -9.77
C ILE A 230 -4.62 11.40 -8.94
N VAL A 231 -3.33 11.51 -8.64
CA VAL A 231 -2.68 10.66 -7.64
C VAL A 231 -2.74 11.33 -6.28
N LEU A 232 -3.21 10.61 -5.26
CA LEU A 232 -3.21 11.03 -3.86
C LEU A 232 -2.36 10.08 -3.01
N ARG A 233 -1.17 10.52 -2.61
CA ARG A 233 -0.23 9.70 -1.84
C ARG A 233 -0.55 9.67 -0.36
N LEU A 234 -0.54 8.48 0.23
CA LEU A 234 -0.69 8.27 1.67
C LEU A 234 0.46 8.94 2.43
N PRO A 235 0.21 9.44 3.65
CA PRO A 235 1.30 9.90 4.50
C PRO A 235 2.13 8.68 4.97
N PRO A 236 3.46 8.80 5.13
CA PRO A 236 4.30 7.70 5.58
C PRO A 236 3.81 7.10 6.91
N TYR A 237 3.87 5.76 7.03
CA TYR A 237 3.46 4.98 8.20
C TYR A 237 1.95 4.97 8.53
N HIS A 238 1.10 5.39 7.60
CA HIS A 238 -0.36 5.45 7.78
C HIS A 238 -1.12 4.53 6.82
N CYS A 239 -0.78 3.23 6.81
CA CYS A 239 -1.49 2.27 5.96
C CYS A 239 -2.97 2.09 6.37
N GLU A 240 -3.34 2.42 7.61
CA GLU A 240 -4.74 2.41 8.06
C GLU A 240 -5.64 3.39 7.30
N LEU A 241 -5.05 4.36 6.60
CA LEU A 241 -5.78 5.29 5.73
C LEU A 241 -6.06 4.70 4.33
N ASN A 242 -5.53 3.51 4.03
CA ASN A 242 -5.80 2.78 2.79
C ASN A 242 -6.81 1.64 3.03
N PRO A 243 -8.08 1.77 2.62
CA PRO A 243 -9.11 0.76 2.89
C PRO A 243 -8.84 -0.61 2.26
N ILE A 244 -8.09 -0.68 1.16
CA ILE A 244 -7.75 -1.94 0.49
C ILE A 244 -6.98 -2.90 1.41
N GLU A 245 -6.25 -2.38 2.41
CA GLU A 245 -5.58 -3.19 3.44
C GLU A 245 -6.56 -4.09 4.22
N LYS A 246 -7.79 -3.60 4.43
CA LYS A 246 -8.86 -4.40 5.06
C LYS A 246 -9.37 -5.47 4.12
N THR A 247 -9.50 -5.17 2.83
CA THR A 247 -9.84 -6.14 1.79
C THR A 247 -8.76 -7.22 1.72
N TRP A 248 -7.48 -6.85 1.76
CA TRP A 248 -6.39 -7.79 1.85
C TRP A 248 -6.44 -8.69 3.07
N ALA A 249 -6.81 -8.15 4.24
CA ALA A 249 -7.02 -8.96 5.42
C ALA A 249 -8.15 -10.00 5.22
N GLN A 250 -9.24 -9.64 4.56
CA GLN A 250 -10.35 -10.56 4.26
C GLN A 250 -9.93 -11.64 3.28
N VAL A 251 -9.32 -11.27 2.15
CA VAL A 251 -8.81 -12.19 1.12
C VAL A 251 -7.82 -13.19 1.72
N LYS A 252 -6.86 -12.71 2.51
CA LYS A 252 -5.88 -13.57 3.20
C LYS A 252 -6.53 -14.56 4.17
N ASN A 253 -7.56 -14.13 4.90
CA ASN A 253 -8.30 -14.99 5.81
C ASN A 253 -9.09 -16.08 5.07
N GLU A 254 -9.71 -15.76 3.93
CA GLU A 254 -10.42 -16.73 3.08
C GLU A 254 -9.46 -17.78 2.52
N VAL A 255 -8.28 -17.36 2.06
CA VAL A 255 -7.24 -18.29 1.60
C VAL A 255 -6.77 -19.17 2.75
N ALA A 256 -6.45 -18.58 3.92
CA ALA A 256 -5.97 -19.31 5.10
C ALA A 256 -6.98 -20.35 5.63
N LEU A 257 -8.28 -20.14 5.41
CA LEU A 257 -9.35 -21.06 5.82
C LEU A 257 -9.35 -22.37 5.02
N LYS A 258 -8.96 -22.32 3.75
CA LYS A 258 -9.09 -23.43 2.79
C LYS A 258 -7.74 -23.92 2.28
N ASN A 259 -6.64 -23.36 2.79
CA ASN A 259 -5.31 -23.61 2.27
C ASN A 259 -4.89 -25.08 2.46
N THR A 260 -4.41 -25.68 1.39
CA THR A 260 -3.90 -27.05 1.30
C THR A 260 -2.37 -27.14 1.21
N PHE A 261 -1.68 -25.99 1.29
CA PHE A 261 -0.23 -25.82 1.24
C PHE A 261 0.42 -26.17 -0.10
N LYS A 262 -0.35 -26.06 -1.19
CA LYS A 262 0.17 -26.12 -2.56
C LYS A 262 -0.06 -24.78 -3.25
N LEU A 263 1.00 -24.19 -3.78
CA LEU A 263 0.93 -22.85 -4.36
C LEU A 263 -0.17 -22.68 -5.43
N LYS A 264 -0.37 -23.66 -6.31
CA LYS A 264 -1.42 -23.59 -7.36
C LYS A 264 -2.83 -23.55 -6.78
N GLU A 265 -3.06 -24.26 -5.68
CA GLU A 265 -4.34 -24.26 -4.98
C GLU A 265 -4.53 -22.94 -4.20
N VAL A 266 -3.45 -22.40 -3.62
CA VAL A 266 -3.44 -21.06 -2.99
C VAL A 266 -3.77 -19.96 -4.01
N GLU A 267 -3.21 -20.04 -5.22
CA GLU A 267 -3.51 -19.13 -6.34
C GLU A 267 -5.01 -19.19 -6.70
N ASN A 268 -5.58 -20.38 -6.85
CA ASN A 268 -7.00 -20.53 -7.14
C ASN A 268 -7.90 -19.99 -6.01
N LEU A 269 -7.53 -20.26 -4.75
CA LEU A 269 -8.24 -19.72 -3.58
C LEU A 269 -8.17 -18.19 -3.50
N LEU A 270 -7.02 -17.62 -3.87
CA LEU A 270 -6.83 -16.19 -3.93
C LEU A 270 -7.75 -15.57 -4.98
N LEU A 271 -7.78 -16.12 -6.20
CA LEU A 271 -8.65 -15.65 -7.27
C LEU A 271 -10.14 -15.72 -6.86
N GLN A 272 -10.57 -16.85 -6.30
CA GLN A 272 -11.93 -16.99 -5.78
C GLN A 272 -12.27 -16.02 -4.66
N ALA A 273 -11.29 -15.63 -3.83
CA ALA A 273 -11.49 -14.68 -2.75
C ALA A 273 -11.53 -13.23 -3.25
N LEU A 274 -10.91 -12.92 -4.39
CA LEU A 274 -10.96 -11.61 -5.05
C LEU A 274 -12.29 -11.36 -5.76
N ASP A 275 -12.96 -12.41 -6.23
CA ASP A 275 -14.24 -12.34 -6.96
C ASP A 275 -15.47 -12.18 -6.04
N LYS A 276 -15.28 -12.17 -4.71
CA LYS A 276 -16.35 -12.03 -3.70
C LYS A 276 -16.55 -10.60 -3.25
#